data_AF-A0AAN7TST0-F1
#
_entry.id   AF-A0AAN7TST0-F1
#
_cell.length_a   1.000
_cell.length_b   1.000
_cell.length_c   1.000
_cell.angle_alpha   90.00
_cell.angle_beta   90.00
_cell.angle_gamma   90.00
#
_symmetry.space_group_name_H-M   'P 1'
#
loop_
_entity.id
_entity.type
_entity.pdbx_description
1 polymer ?
#
loop_
_entity_poly.entity_id
_entity_poly.type
_entity_poly.pdbx_seq_one_letter_code
_entity_poly.pdbx_strand_id
1 'polypeptide(L)'
;MAGPQPNGNGNGIQAPPGALYANANAGAMNGNHMPSAGHSADMQTLMQSMEALSGWLQQNREELGALQEGLYRVERAGALHADTNGTVNELREVMGALANNAEAHMVNGELETTSAAESQSDSRPTVLSLQRDLAASHSRIHTLETTLSHHEKLQTLYESTLTETTSRLRTYIADQTNYITSIHSHYGQLLTQSREELVEAQIRHQGWQEGLGRLSKSLRGLAGEWESDRRPWVGVGAGLKEENRVLRRLAGWEPIQYDEDEDEDDDSGLAERKIGLGLRNRGEGQETQGVGGGGVGADGRGAA
;
A
#
# COMPACT_ATOMS: atom_id res chain seq x y z
N MET A 1 54.92 -38.35 1.74
CA MET A 1 54.12 -39.18 0.83
C MET A 1 53.27 -38.24 -0.01
N ALA A 2 53.54 -38.26 -1.31
CA ALA A 2 53.03 -37.34 -2.30
C ALA A 2 51.91 -38.00 -3.12
N GLY A 3 50.91 -37.19 -3.51
CA GLY A 3 50.10 -37.33 -4.72
C GLY A 3 48.73 -38.01 -4.58
N PRO A 4 47.80 -37.80 -5.54
CA PRO A 4 47.93 -36.98 -6.75
C PRO A 4 46.83 -35.92 -6.96
N GLN A 5 47.23 -34.82 -7.63
CA GLN A 5 46.36 -33.96 -8.43
C GLN A 5 45.93 -34.68 -9.72
N PRO A 6 44.83 -34.26 -10.36
CA PRO A 6 44.73 -34.26 -11.81
C PRO A 6 44.75 -32.84 -12.37
N ASN A 7 45.89 -32.52 -13.00
CA ASN A 7 46.08 -31.50 -14.03
C ASN A 7 45.35 -32.01 -15.31
N GLY A 8 44.45 -31.29 -15.98
CA GLY A 8 44.77 -30.17 -16.86
C GLY A 8 44.81 -30.63 -18.33
N ASN A 9 43.85 -30.18 -19.15
CA ASN A 9 43.88 -30.06 -20.62
C ASN A 9 42.47 -29.62 -21.08
N GLY A 10 42.22 -28.60 -21.90
CA GLY A 10 43.07 -27.72 -22.70
C GLY A 10 42.17 -27.03 -23.73
N ASN A 11 42.60 -25.86 -24.21
CA ASN A 11 42.11 -25.11 -25.38
C ASN A 11 40.76 -24.38 -25.32
N GLY A 12 40.85 -23.10 -24.94
CA GLY A 12 40.82 -21.99 -25.91
C GLY A 12 39.57 -21.79 -26.75
N ILE A 13 38.85 -20.69 -26.51
CA ILE A 13 38.68 -19.55 -27.43
C ILE A 13 38.12 -18.36 -26.63
N GLN A 14 38.84 -17.23 -26.69
CA GLN A 14 38.35 -15.92 -26.29
C GLN A 14 37.42 -15.37 -27.38
N ALA A 15 36.20 -14.94 -27.00
CA ALA A 15 35.43 -13.80 -27.55
C ALA A 15 34.05 -13.72 -26.87
N PRO A 16 33.32 -12.58 -26.96
CA PRO A 16 33.43 -11.31 -26.24
C PRO A 16 32.35 -11.18 -25.14
N PRO A 17 32.37 -10.14 -24.27
CA PRO A 17 31.31 -9.92 -23.30
C PRO A 17 30.14 -9.18 -23.97
N GLY A 18 29.02 -9.86 -24.20
CA GLY A 18 27.80 -9.18 -24.65
C GLY A 18 26.77 -10.13 -25.24
N ALA A 19 25.60 -10.16 -24.59
CA ALA A 19 24.32 -10.79 -24.97
C ALA A 19 24.30 -12.34 -24.89
N LEU A 20 23.62 -12.94 -23.90
CA LEU A 20 22.15 -13.03 -23.74
C LEU A 20 21.48 -13.55 -25.03
N TYR A 21 21.08 -14.82 -25.03
CA TYR A 21 19.68 -15.29 -25.15
C TYR A 21 19.64 -16.79 -25.52
N ALA A 22 18.80 -17.53 -24.80
CA ALA A 22 18.05 -18.73 -25.24
C ALA A 22 18.92 -19.95 -25.66
N ASN A 23 18.76 -21.19 -25.22
CA ASN A 23 17.67 -22.02 -24.69
C ASN A 23 18.38 -23.38 -24.55
N ALA A 24 18.27 -24.22 -23.52
CA ALA A 24 17.09 -24.86 -23.01
C ALA A 24 17.58 -25.72 -21.82
N ASN A 25 16.69 -25.99 -20.86
CA ASN A 25 16.85 -27.09 -19.91
C ASN A 25 17.61 -26.82 -18.59
N ALA A 26 17.40 -25.65 -17.97
CA ALA A 26 17.66 -25.47 -16.54
C ALA A 26 16.84 -24.28 -15.99
N GLY A 27 15.62 -24.52 -15.49
CA GLY A 27 14.81 -23.42 -14.95
C GLY A 27 13.38 -23.80 -14.54
N ALA A 28 13.21 -24.88 -13.78
CA ALA A 28 11.91 -25.28 -13.22
C ALA A 28 11.73 -24.92 -11.73
N MET A 29 12.57 -24.05 -11.18
CA MET A 29 12.55 -23.63 -9.78
C MET A 29 13.01 -22.16 -9.67
N ASN A 30 12.16 -21.20 -10.03
CA ASN A 30 12.21 -19.88 -9.41
C ASN A 30 10.90 -19.11 -9.61
N GLY A 31 10.26 -18.76 -8.49
CA GLY A 31 8.94 -18.16 -8.43
C GLY A 31 8.91 -16.74 -8.97
N ASN A 32 8.52 -16.60 -10.23
CA ASN A 32 8.05 -15.33 -10.77
C ASN A 32 6.52 -15.30 -10.63
N HIS A 33 6.05 -15.06 -9.40
CA HIS A 33 4.71 -14.51 -9.20
C HIS A 33 4.73 -13.13 -9.85
N MET A 34 4.05 -12.96 -10.98
CA MET A 34 3.84 -11.63 -11.53
C MET A 34 3.13 -10.79 -10.45
N PRO A 35 3.67 -9.64 -10.02
CA PRO A 35 2.99 -8.78 -9.09
C PRO A 35 1.69 -8.31 -9.75
N SER A 36 0.57 -8.53 -9.06
CA SER A 36 -0.75 -8.03 -9.47
C SER A 36 -0.63 -6.53 -9.79
N ALA A 37 -1.14 -6.10 -10.95
CA ALA A 37 -1.03 -4.73 -11.44
C ALA A 37 -1.58 -3.67 -10.45
N GLY A 38 -2.48 -4.07 -9.54
CA GLY A 38 -2.95 -3.21 -8.44
C GLY A 38 -1.91 -3.02 -7.32
N HIS A 39 -1.06 -4.01 -7.06
CA HIS A 39 -0.04 -3.94 -6.02
C HIS A 39 1.13 -3.03 -6.41
N SER A 40 1.47 -2.96 -7.70
CA SER A 40 2.43 -1.97 -8.22
C SER A 40 1.90 -0.53 -8.18
N ALA A 41 0.60 -0.33 -8.47
CA ALA A 41 -0.03 0.99 -8.39
C ALA A 41 -0.13 1.49 -6.94
N ASP A 42 -0.45 0.59 -6.01
CA ASP A 42 -0.48 0.89 -4.58
C ASP A 42 0.92 1.21 -4.04
N MET A 43 1.94 0.42 -4.38
CA MET A 43 3.34 0.72 -4.02
C MET A 43 3.79 2.08 -4.58
N GLN A 44 3.38 2.42 -5.80
CA GLN A 44 3.72 3.70 -6.40
C GLN A 44 3.03 4.86 -5.68
N THR A 45 1.77 4.68 -5.27
CA THR A 45 1.02 5.67 -4.48
C THR A 45 1.62 5.85 -3.10
N LEU A 46 2.03 4.76 -2.45
CA LEU A 46 2.67 4.78 -1.14
C LEU A 46 4.05 5.46 -1.22
N MET A 47 4.84 5.16 -2.24
CA MET A 47 6.13 5.79 -2.49
C MET A 47 6.00 7.29 -2.76
N GLN A 48 5.01 7.72 -3.55
CA GLN A 48 4.70 9.16 -3.73
C GLN A 48 4.23 9.82 -2.43
N SER A 49 3.41 9.13 -1.63
CA SER A 49 2.97 9.66 -0.33
C SER A 49 4.14 9.80 0.65
N MET A 50 5.10 8.87 0.61
CA MET A 50 6.29 8.86 1.45
C MET A 50 7.27 9.95 1.01
N GLU A 51 7.44 10.17 -0.30
CA GLU A 51 8.18 11.30 -0.85
C GLU A 51 7.55 12.64 -0.43
N ALA A 52 6.23 12.78 -0.54
CA ALA A 52 5.52 13.98 -0.11
C ALA A 52 5.66 14.24 1.40
N LEU A 53 5.55 13.19 2.22
CA LEU A 53 5.73 13.28 3.67
C LEU A 53 7.19 13.63 4.04
N SER A 54 8.15 13.07 3.31
CA SER A 54 9.57 13.40 3.47
C SER A 54 9.87 14.85 3.14
N GLY A 55 9.23 15.40 2.09
CA GLY A 55 9.31 16.81 1.73
C GLY A 55 8.72 17.71 2.83
N TRP A 56 7.55 17.34 3.37
CA TRP A 56 6.92 18.05 4.49
C TRP A 56 7.75 18.00 5.78
N LEU A 57 8.37 16.86 6.09
CA LEU A 57 9.25 16.74 7.25
C LEU A 57 10.53 17.56 7.08
N GLN A 58 11.08 17.60 5.86
CA GLN A 58 12.25 18.42 5.56
C GLN A 58 11.91 19.91 5.65
N GLN A 59 10.75 20.33 5.11
CA GLN A 59 10.25 21.69 5.24
C GLN A 59 10.01 22.07 6.71
N ASN A 60 9.37 21.22 7.50
CA ASN A 60 9.20 21.45 8.95
C ASN A 60 10.54 21.59 9.68
N ARG A 61 11.57 20.85 9.26
CA ARG A 61 12.90 20.94 9.85
C ARG A 61 13.59 22.26 9.48
N GLU A 62 13.42 22.72 8.25
CA GLU A 62 13.90 24.03 7.80
C GLU A 62 13.16 25.18 8.50
N GLU A 63 11.84 25.08 8.65
CA GLU A 63 11.01 26.05 9.37
C GLU A 63 11.38 26.09 10.86
N LEU A 64 11.60 24.94 11.51
CA LEU A 64 12.13 24.89 12.87
C LEU A 64 13.53 25.51 12.97
N GLY A 65 14.39 25.30 11.96
CA GLY A 65 15.69 25.95 11.88
C GLY A 65 15.58 27.47 11.77
N ALA A 66 14.68 27.96 10.92
CA ALA A 66 14.41 29.39 10.75
C ALA A 66 13.78 30.02 12.00
N LEU A 67 12.91 29.29 12.70
CA LEU A 67 12.34 29.71 13.98
C LEU A 67 13.40 29.74 15.08
N GLN A 68 14.30 28.76 15.13
CA GLN A 68 15.42 28.77 16.06
C GLN A 68 16.37 29.94 15.77
N GLU A 69 16.69 30.20 14.50
CA GLU A 69 17.50 31.36 14.12
C GLU A 69 16.78 32.68 14.45
N GLY A 70 15.46 32.75 14.23
CA GLY A 70 14.62 33.85 14.66
C GLY A 70 14.64 34.05 16.18
N LEU A 71 14.59 32.95 16.94
CA LEU A 71 14.68 32.95 18.39
C LEU A 71 16.06 33.43 18.84
N TYR A 72 17.15 32.98 18.22
CA TYR A 72 18.50 33.48 18.52
C TYR A 72 18.69 34.95 18.14
N ARG A 73 18.04 35.43 17.08
CA ARG A 73 18.02 36.86 16.72
C ARG A 73 17.23 37.67 17.74
N VAL A 74 16.09 37.18 18.20
CA VAL A 74 15.27 37.79 19.25
C VAL A 74 15.97 37.72 20.61
N GLU A 75 16.67 36.63 20.91
CA GLU A 75 17.46 36.47 22.13
C GLU A 75 18.70 37.36 22.08
N ARG A 76 19.35 37.56 20.93
CA ARG A 76 20.45 38.51 20.80
C ARG A 76 19.98 39.96 20.86
N ALA A 77 18.82 40.28 20.27
CA ALA A 77 18.18 41.59 20.43
C ALA A 77 17.67 41.81 21.87
N GLY A 78 17.18 40.75 22.51
CA GLY A 78 16.71 40.72 23.89
C GLY A 78 17.85 40.76 24.90
N ALA A 79 19.00 40.16 24.61
CA ALA A 79 20.22 40.21 25.41
C ALA A 79 20.90 41.59 25.31
N LEU A 80 20.86 42.23 24.13
CA LEU A 80 21.16 43.66 23.99
C LEU A 80 20.19 44.54 24.81
N HIS A 81 18.97 44.05 25.09
CA HIS A 81 17.98 44.71 25.94
C HIS A 81 17.99 44.26 27.43
N ALA A 82 18.68 43.16 27.78
CA ALA A 82 18.70 42.60 29.13
C ALA A 82 19.95 42.99 29.92
N ASP A 83 21.09 43.24 29.24
CA ASP A 83 22.25 43.91 29.87
C ASP A 83 22.06 45.43 30.01
N THR A 84 20.93 45.95 29.55
CA THR A 84 20.59 47.38 29.56
C THR A 84 19.53 47.73 30.59
N ASN A 85 19.71 47.26 31.83
CA ASN A 85 19.23 48.00 33.01
C ASN A 85 19.89 49.42 33.13
N GLY A 86 20.75 49.82 32.19
CA GLY A 86 21.31 51.17 32.04
C GLY A 86 20.67 52.08 30.98
N THR A 87 19.76 51.62 30.10
CA THR A 87 19.32 52.43 28.94
C THR A 87 18.22 53.46 29.19
N VAL A 88 17.78 53.65 30.44
CA VAL A 88 16.89 54.78 30.75
C VAL A 88 17.65 56.12 30.66
N ASN A 89 18.99 56.10 30.78
CA ASN A 89 19.82 57.29 30.56
C ASN A 89 20.29 57.47 29.11
N GLU A 90 20.56 56.40 28.35
CA GLU A 90 21.05 56.52 26.96
C GLU A 90 19.94 56.80 25.94
N LEU A 91 18.70 56.32 26.13
CA LEU A 91 17.56 56.73 25.27
C LEU A 91 17.19 58.21 25.46
N ARG A 92 17.50 58.78 26.63
CA ARG A 92 17.37 60.23 26.90
C ARG A 92 18.50 61.03 26.26
N GLU A 93 19.71 60.46 26.15
CA GLU A 93 20.86 61.08 25.49
C GLU A 93 20.76 61.00 23.96
N VAL A 94 20.24 59.90 23.40
CA VAL A 94 20.01 59.73 21.95
C VAL A 94 18.78 60.53 21.47
N MET A 95 17.70 60.63 22.25
CA MET A 95 16.62 61.58 21.93
C MET A 95 17.01 63.04 22.14
N GLY A 96 17.90 63.35 23.11
CA GLY A 96 18.49 64.68 23.28
C GLY A 96 19.43 65.06 22.13
N ALA A 97 20.23 64.12 21.63
CA ALA A 97 21.13 64.33 20.49
C ALA A 97 20.40 64.41 19.13
N LEU A 98 19.22 63.78 19.00
CA LEU A 98 18.39 63.90 17.81
C LEU A 98 17.62 65.24 17.76
N ALA A 99 17.25 65.79 18.93
CA ALA A 99 16.70 67.15 19.03
C ALA A 99 17.75 68.23 18.69
N ASN A 100 19.00 68.04 19.14
CA ASN A 100 20.09 69.00 18.87
C ASN A 100 20.58 69.00 17.40
N ASN A 101 20.34 67.94 16.63
CA ASN A 101 20.69 67.89 15.20
C ASN A 101 19.58 68.37 14.26
N ALA A 102 18.34 68.51 14.74
CA ALA A 102 17.23 69.06 13.97
C ALA A 102 17.22 70.60 13.97
N GLU A 103 18.06 71.25 14.78
CA GLU A 103 18.05 72.71 15.00
C GLU A 103 19.28 73.43 14.41
N ALA A 104 20.12 72.74 13.63
CA ALA A 104 21.29 73.33 12.97
C ALA A 104 21.00 73.93 11.57
N HIS A 105 19.74 74.08 11.18
CA HIS A 105 19.38 74.74 9.94
C HIS A 105 18.17 75.65 10.10
N MET A 106 18.39 76.83 10.69
CA MET A 106 17.73 78.11 10.40
C MET A 106 18.38 79.21 11.27
N VAL A 107 19.34 79.95 10.73
CA VAL A 107 19.19 81.36 10.30
C VAL A 107 18.99 82.35 11.47
N ASN A 108 20.09 83.03 11.81
CA ASN A 108 20.27 84.39 12.37
C ASN A 108 19.04 85.13 12.95
N GLY A 109 19.12 85.45 14.25
CA GLY A 109 18.30 86.46 14.93
C GLY A 109 18.65 86.58 16.41
N GLU A 110 19.32 87.66 16.76
CA GLU A 110 19.98 88.04 18.02
C GLU A 110 19.07 88.23 19.27
N LEU A 111 19.74 88.37 20.42
CA LEU A 111 19.30 88.71 21.79
C LEU A 111 18.90 87.48 22.64
N GLU A 112 19.57 87.10 23.74
CA GLU A 112 20.30 87.90 24.72
C GLU A 112 21.18 86.95 25.56
N THR A 113 22.50 87.18 25.56
CA THR A 113 23.40 86.59 26.55
C THR A 113 23.31 87.41 27.82
N THR A 114 22.83 86.85 28.93
CA THR A 114 23.43 87.00 30.28
C THR A 114 22.58 86.29 31.35
N SER A 115 23.28 85.68 32.30
CA SER A 115 22.82 85.29 33.64
C SER A 115 21.68 84.27 33.79
N ALA A 116 22.04 82.99 33.96
CA ALA A 116 21.58 82.16 35.09
C ALA A 116 22.17 80.72 35.00
N ALA A 117 23.47 80.59 35.20
CA ALA A 117 24.10 79.34 35.61
C ALA A 117 23.92 79.09 37.14
N GLU A 118 22.80 79.52 37.72
CA GLU A 118 22.55 79.50 39.16
C GLU A 118 21.05 79.30 39.42
N SER A 119 20.59 78.06 39.29
CA SER A 119 19.30 77.59 39.84
C SER A 119 19.37 76.07 40.03
N GLN A 120 20.43 75.63 40.69
CA GLN A 120 20.52 74.29 41.27
C GLN A 120 20.13 74.40 42.76
N SER A 121 18.86 74.70 43.02
CA SER A 121 18.13 74.45 44.26
C SER A 121 16.74 75.07 44.12
N ASP A 122 15.72 74.29 44.50
CA ASP A 122 14.33 74.74 44.65
C ASP A 122 13.51 74.99 43.38
N SER A 123 13.57 74.08 42.40
CA SER A 123 12.42 73.87 41.52
C SER A 123 11.33 73.13 42.29
N ARG A 124 10.67 73.84 43.23
CA ARG A 124 9.36 73.42 43.73
C ARG A 124 8.50 73.21 42.48
N PRO A 125 8.13 71.97 42.14
CA PRO A 125 7.39 71.73 40.91
C PRO A 125 6.11 72.56 41.01
N THR A 126 5.90 73.42 40.03
CA THR A 126 4.69 74.25 40.02
C THR A 126 3.51 73.29 39.92
N VAL A 127 2.40 73.62 40.57
CA VAL A 127 1.21 72.74 40.63
C VAL A 127 0.80 72.24 39.24
N LEU A 128 1.02 73.06 38.20
CA LEU A 128 0.77 72.74 36.80
C LEU A 128 1.70 71.65 36.23
N SER A 129 2.99 71.61 36.61
CA SER A 129 3.91 70.57 36.13
C SER A 129 3.53 69.20 36.69
N LEU A 130 3.20 69.12 37.98
CA LEU A 130 2.71 67.89 38.61
C LEU A 130 1.39 67.43 37.99
N GLN A 131 0.48 68.35 37.67
CA GLN A 131 -0.78 68.01 37.01
C GLN A 131 -0.55 67.46 35.60
N ARG A 132 0.39 68.03 34.84
CA ARG A 132 0.77 67.52 33.51
C ARG A 132 1.41 66.14 33.61
N ASP A 133 2.33 65.94 34.55
CA ASP A 133 3.03 64.66 34.74
C ASP A 133 2.06 63.57 35.21
N LEU A 134 1.13 63.90 36.10
CA LEU A 134 0.05 63.01 36.52
C LEU A 134 -0.86 62.64 35.34
N ALA A 135 -1.30 63.62 34.53
CA ALA A 135 -2.09 63.36 33.33
C ALA A 135 -1.36 62.48 32.30
N ALA A 136 -0.06 62.74 32.08
CA ALA A 136 0.79 61.93 31.22
C ALA A 136 0.95 60.49 31.75
N SER A 137 1.12 60.34 33.07
CA SER A 137 1.20 59.03 33.72
C SER A 137 -0.13 58.26 33.61
N HIS A 138 -1.28 58.91 33.80
CA HIS A 138 -2.60 58.29 33.63
C HIS A 138 -2.85 57.86 32.19
N SER A 139 -2.47 58.69 31.21
CA SER A 139 -2.52 58.31 29.79
C SER A 139 -1.67 57.07 29.53
N ARG A 140 -0.44 57.02 30.07
CA ARG A 140 0.44 55.86 29.92
C ARG A 140 -0.14 54.60 30.61
N ILE A 141 -0.68 54.72 31.82
CA ILE A 141 -1.34 53.62 32.52
C ILE A 141 -2.48 53.08 31.67
N HIS A 142 -3.33 53.96 31.14
CA HIS A 142 -4.44 53.55 30.28
C HIS A 142 -3.96 52.82 29.01
N THR A 143 -2.89 53.30 28.36
CA THR A 143 -2.31 52.59 27.21
C THR A 143 -1.79 51.22 27.59
N LEU A 144 -1.10 51.09 28.73
CA LEU A 144 -0.60 49.79 29.20
C LEU A 144 -1.75 48.84 29.55
N GLU A 145 -2.81 49.32 30.21
CA GLU A 145 -4.02 48.54 30.51
C GLU A 145 -4.69 48.01 29.23
N THR A 146 -4.80 48.85 28.20
CA THR A 146 -5.36 48.41 26.91
C THR A 146 -4.49 47.36 26.21
N THR A 147 -3.16 47.53 26.23
CA THR A 147 -2.24 46.51 25.69
C THR A 147 -2.28 45.21 26.48
N LEU A 148 -2.37 45.27 27.81
CA LEU A 148 -2.48 44.09 28.68
C LEU A 148 -3.78 43.34 28.37
N SER A 149 -4.92 44.06 28.32
CA SER A 149 -6.21 43.45 27.95
C SER A 149 -6.19 42.84 26.55
N HIS A 150 -5.43 43.42 25.62
CA HIS A 150 -5.25 42.84 24.28
C HIS A 150 -4.42 41.54 24.32
N HIS A 151 -3.30 41.52 25.04
CA HIS A 151 -2.47 40.33 25.21
C HIS A 151 -3.22 39.18 25.90
N GLU A 152 -4.02 39.48 26.92
CA GLU A 152 -4.86 38.49 27.61
C GLU A 152 -5.89 37.84 26.67
N LYS A 153 -6.53 38.64 25.82
CA LYS A 153 -7.44 38.13 24.77
C LYS A 153 -6.72 37.24 23.78
N LEU A 154 -5.55 37.67 23.31
CA LEU A 154 -4.77 36.90 22.34
C LEU A 154 -4.28 35.58 22.94
N GLN A 155 -3.83 35.60 24.19
CA GLN A 155 -3.44 34.39 24.92
C GLN A 155 -4.62 33.42 25.03
N THR A 156 -5.80 33.91 25.40
CA THR A 156 -7.02 33.08 25.48
C THR A 156 -7.36 32.43 24.12
N LEU A 157 -7.19 33.17 23.02
CA LEU A 157 -7.41 32.65 21.66
C LEU A 157 -6.37 31.60 21.27
N TYR A 158 -5.10 31.79 21.61
CA TYR A 158 -4.06 30.78 21.37
C TYR A 158 -4.30 29.53 22.19
N GLU A 159 -4.67 29.66 23.46
CA GLU A 159 -5.00 28.52 24.31
C GLU A 159 -6.20 27.75 23.76
N SER A 160 -7.24 28.44 23.32
CA SER A 160 -8.42 27.82 22.69
C SER A 160 -8.07 27.09 21.40
N THR A 161 -7.33 27.73 20.50
CA THR A 161 -6.97 27.14 19.19
C THR A 161 -5.99 25.98 19.34
N LEU A 162 -5.03 26.06 20.27
CA LEU A 162 -4.11 24.96 20.57
C LEU A 162 -4.87 23.78 21.18
N THR A 163 -5.83 24.04 22.07
CA THR A 163 -6.68 22.98 22.65
C THR A 163 -7.55 22.30 21.58
N GLU A 164 -8.14 23.09 20.68
CA GLU A 164 -8.97 22.58 19.57
C GLU A 164 -8.15 21.74 18.59
N THR A 165 -7.01 22.27 18.12
CA THR A 165 -6.13 21.57 17.19
C THR A 165 -5.59 20.28 17.80
N THR A 166 -5.19 20.30 19.08
CA THR A 166 -4.75 19.11 19.80
C THR A 166 -5.88 18.08 19.92
N SER A 167 -7.11 18.51 20.18
CA SER A 167 -8.28 17.62 20.20
C SER A 167 -8.49 16.95 18.84
N ARG A 168 -8.47 17.73 17.75
CA ARG A 168 -8.59 17.21 16.37
C ARG A 168 -7.47 16.24 16.02
N LEU A 169 -6.22 16.53 16.41
CA LEU A 169 -5.08 15.65 16.19
C LEU A 169 -5.25 14.31 16.93
N ARG A 170 -5.73 14.33 18.18
CA ARG A 170 -6.00 13.09 18.93
C ARG A 170 -7.08 12.25 18.27
N THR A 171 -8.18 12.87 17.83
CA THR A 171 -9.25 12.18 17.09
C THR A 171 -8.72 11.58 15.80
N TYR A 172 -7.99 12.36 15.00
CA TYR A 172 -7.40 11.89 13.74
C TYR A 172 -6.46 10.69 13.94
N ILE A 173 -5.59 10.73 14.95
CA ILE A 173 -4.68 9.62 15.26
C ILE A 173 -5.46 8.36 15.66
N ALA A 174 -6.52 8.51 16.46
CA ALA A 174 -7.38 7.40 16.84
C ALA A 174 -8.09 6.79 15.61
N ASP A 175 -8.68 7.62 14.76
CA ASP A 175 -9.34 7.20 13.52
C ASP A 175 -8.37 6.50 12.57
N GLN A 176 -7.16 7.04 12.42
CA GLN A 176 -6.12 6.45 11.59
C GLN A 176 -5.67 5.09 12.12
N THR A 177 -5.52 4.95 13.45
CA THR A 177 -5.16 3.67 14.09
C THR A 177 -6.26 2.64 13.89
N ASN A 178 -7.53 3.05 14.01
CA ASN A 178 -8.68 2.19 13.75
C ASN A 178 -8.75 1.76 12.28
N TYR A 179 -8.50 2.68 11.34
CA TYR A 179 -8.46 2.38 9.91
C TYR A 179 -7.37 1.35 9.56
N ILE A 180 -6.13 1.56 10.04
CA ILE A 180 -5.02 0.62 9.83
C ILE A 180 -5.35 -0.76 10.42
N THR A 181 -5.91 -0.80 11.63
CA THR A 181 -6.31 -2.05 12.28
C THR A 181 -7.39 -2.77 11.48
N SER A 182 -8.38 -2.03 10.95
CA SER A 182 -9.44 -2.60 10.13
C SER A 182 -8.89 -3.25 8.85
N ILE A 183 -7.94 -2.59 8.18
CA ILE A 183 -7.26 -3.13 7.00
C ILE A 183 -6.52 -4.42 7.34
N HIS A 184 -5.71 -4.42 8.41
CA HIS A 184 -4.99 -5.62 8.81
C HIS A 184 -5.92 -6.78 9.17
N SER A 185 -7.04 -6.49 9.84
CA SER A 185 -8.05 -7.51 10.14
C SER A 185 -8.70 -8.07 8.87
N HIS A 186 -9.00 -7.21 7.89
CA HIS A 186 -9.58 -7.62 6.61
C HIS A 186 -8.63 -8.46 5.77
N TYR A 187 -7.37 -8.06 5.62
CA TYR A 187 -6.36 -8.89 4.94
C TYR A 187 -6.09 -10.19 5.68
N GLY A 188 -6.13 -10.16 7.02
CA GLY A 188 -6.08 -11.37 7.84
C GLY A 188 -7.20 -12.33 7.48
N GLN A 189 -8.43 -11.84 7.40
CA GLN A 189 -9.62 -12.64 7.01
C GLN A 189 -9.51 -13.18 5.59
N LEU A 190 -9.04 -12.39 4.62
CA LEU A 190 -8.88 -12.83 3.24
C LEU A 190 -7.82 -13.94 3.12
N LEU A 191 -6.72 -13.83 3.88
CA LEU A 191 -5.68 -14.85 3.93
C LEU A 191 -6.17 -16.14 4.59
N THR A 192 -6.98 -16.06 5.65
CA THR A 192 -7.59 -17.26 6.24
C THR A 192 -8.57 -17.90 5.28
N GLN A 193 -9.42 -17.11 4.60
CA GLN A 193 -10.37 -17.61 3.62
C GLN A 193 -9.68 -18.34 2.46
N SER A 194 -8.65 -17.74 1.85
CA SER A 194 -7.91 -18.39 0.76
C SER A 194 -7.22 -19.69 1.19
N ARG A 195 -6.72 -19.77 2.43
CA ARG A 195 -6.17 -21.01 2.99
C ARG A 195 -7.25 -22.07 3.18
N GLU A 196 -8.42 -21.68 3.68
CA GLU A 196 -9.56 -22.57 3.84
C GLU A 196 -10.05 -23.11 2.49
N GLU A 197 -10.17 -22.26 1.47
CA GLU A 197 -10.55 -22.64 0.11
C GLU A 197 -9.55 -23.65 -0.50
N LEU A 198 -8.25 -23.45 -0.27
CA LEU A 198 -7.21 -24.40 -0.72
C LEU A 198 -7.29 -25.74 0.00
N VAL A 199 -7.47 -25.73 1.33
CA VAL A 199 -7.64 -26.96 2.11
C VAL A 199 -8.91 -27.69 1.68
N GLU A 200 -10.00 -26.97 1.44
CA GLU A 200 -11.25 -27.55 0.97
C GLU A 200 -11.10 -28.15 -0.44
N ALA A 201 -10.41 -27.47 -1.36
CA ALA A 201 -10.10 -28.00 -2.68
C ALA A 201 -9.25 -29.28 -2.58
N GLN A 202 -8.27 -29.33 -1.66
CA GLN A 202 -7.46 -30.51 -1.43
C GLN A 202 -8.29 -31.67 -0.86
N ILE A 203 -9.16 -31.42 0.13
CA ILE A 203 -10.06 -32.44 0.69
C ILE A 203 -10.99 -32.98 -0.40
N ARG A 204 -11.57 -32.10 -1.24
CA ARG A 204 -12.38 -32.52 -2.39
C ARG A 204 -11.57 -33.39 -3.36
N HIS A 205 -10.35 -32.99 -3.69
CA HIS A 205 -9.49 -33.78 -4.57
C HIS A 205 -9.17 -35.16 -3.97
N GLN A 206 -8.84 -35.24 -2.68
CA GLN A 206 -8.61 -36.53 -2.01
C GLN A 206 -9.86 -37.40 -2.03
N GLY A 207 -11.04 -36.82 -1.75
CA GLY A 207 -12.31 -37.53 -1.86
C GLY A 207 -12.57 -38.08 -3.27
N TRP A 208 -12.21 -37.33 -4.31
CA TRP A 208 -12.28 -37.80 -5.71
C TRP A 208 -11.30 -38.94 -6.00
N GLN A 209 -10.05 -38.83 -5.54
CA GLN A 209 -9.03 -39.88 -5.70
C GLN A 209 -9.45 -41.17 -5.00
N GLU A 210 -9.96 -41.07 -3.78
CA GLU A 210 -10.51 -42.22 -3.06
C GLU A 210 -11.71 -42.84 -3.79
N GLY A 211 -12.63 -42.00 -4.30
CA GLY A 211 -13.77 -42.43 -5.11
C GLY A 211 -13.33 -43.20 -6.37
N LEU A 212 -12.37 -42.66 -7.11
CA LEU A 212 -11.77 -43.32 -8.28
C LEU A 212 -11.06 -44.63 -7.88
N GLY A 213 -10.37 -44.64 -6.75
CA GLY A 213 -9.74 -45.83 -6.19
C GLY A 213 -10.75 -46.93 -5.85
N ARG A 214 -11.92 -46.57 -5.31
CA ARG A 214 -13.02 -47.53 -5.05
C ARG A 214 -13.64 -48.03 -6.35
N LEU A 215 -13.90 -47.14 -7.31
CA LEU A 215 -14.46 -47.50 -8.62
C LEU A 215 -13.52 -48.42 -9.40
N SER A 216 -12.23 -48.10 -9.46
CA SER A 216 -11.23 -48.95 -10.14
C SER A 216 -11.10 -50.33 -9.49
N LYS A 217 -11.14 -50.42 -8.16
CA LYS A 217 -11.20 -51.71 -7.44
C LYS A 217 -12.48 -52.47 -7.76
N SER A 218 -13.63 -51.80 -7.79
CA SER A 218 -14.92 -52.41 -8.15
C SER A 218 -14.92 -52.92 -9.60
N LEU A 219 -14.41 -52.12 -10.55
CA LEU A 219 -14.30 -52.50 -11.96
C LEU A 219 -13.37 -53.70 -12.15
N ARG A 220 -12.23 -53.74 -11.44
CA ARG A 220 -11.33 -54.90 -11.46
C ARG A 220 -11.98 -56.14 -10.84
N GLY A 221 -12.76 -55.96 -9.77
CA GLY A 221 -13.54 -57.03 -9.14
C GLY A 221 -14.54 -57.63 -10.13
N LEU A 222 -15.37 -56.77 -10.73
CA LEU A 222 -16.32 -57.18 -11.76
C LEU A 222 -15.59 -57.87 -12.92
N ALA A 223 -14.56 -57.26 -13.52
CA ALA A 223 -13.82 -57.87 -14.62
C ALA A 223 -13.24 -59.26 -14.27
N GLY A 224 -12.80 -59.45 -13.02
CA GLY A 224 -12.38 -60.75 -12.51
C GLY A 224 -13.52 -61.76 -12.39
N GLU A 225 -14.72 -61.32 -11.98
CA GLU A 225 -15.94 -62.13 -11.97
C GLU A 225 -16.35 -62.53 -13.39
N TRP A 226 -16.39 -61.58 -14.33
CA TRP A 226 -16.66 -61.83 -15.75
C TRP A 226 -15.68 -62.85 -16.34
N GLU A 227 -14.39 -62.71 -16.05
CA GLU A 227 -13.36 -63.64 -16.51
C GLU A 227 -13.52 -65.02 -15.87
N SER A 228 -13.87 -65.09 -14.58
CA SER A 228 -14.13 -66.34 -13.88
C SER A 228 -15.36 -67.06 -14.42
N ASP A 229 -16.42 -66.32 -14.75
CA ASP A 229 -17.64 -66.83 -15.36
C ASP A 229 -17.41 -67.26 -16.82
N ARG A 230 -16.50 -66.60 -17.55
CA ARG A 230 -16.17 -66.92 -18.95
C ARG A 230 -15.32 -68.18 -19.09
N ARG A 231 -14.31 -68.37 -18.23
CA ARG A 231 -13.37 -69.51 -18.27
C ARG A 231 -13.98 -70.91 -18.46
N PRO A 232 -15.06 -71.31 -17.75
CA PRO A 232 -15.66 -72.64 -17.96
C PRO A 232 -16.22 -72.79 -19.38
N TRP A 233 -16.80 -71.74 -19.96
CA TRP A 233 -17.37 -71.80 -21.32
C TRP A 233 -16.30 -71.82 -22.41
N VAL A 234 -15.15 -71.17 -22.18
CA VAL A 234 -14.01 -71.22 -23.12
C VAL A 234 -13.48 -72.65 -23.25
N GLY A 235 -13.32 -73.36 -22.12
CA GLY A 235 -12.89 -74.76 -22.13
C GLY A 235 -13.91 -75.70 -22.78
N VAL A 236 -15.21 -75.49 -22.51
CA VAL A 236 -16.28 -76.26 -23.16
C VAL A 236 -16.30 -75.99 -24.67
N GLY A 237 -16.15 -74.75 -25.10
CA GLY A 237 -16.07 -74.39 -26.52
C GLY A 237 -14.88 -75.05 -27.22
N ALA A 238 -13.69 -75.01 -26.60
CA ALA A 238 -12.50 -75.67 -27.14
C ALA A 238 -12.65 -77.20 -27.20
N GLY A 239 -13.22 -77.81 -26.14
CA GLY A 239 -13.51 -79.25 -26.11
C GLY A 239 -14.52 -79.67 -27.19
N LEU A 240 -15.59 -78.90 -27.38
CA LEU A 240 -16.57 -79.13 -28.43
C LEU A 240 -15.98 -78.94 -29.83
N LYS A 241 -15.07 -77.97 -30.03
CA LYS A 241 -14.35 -77.79 -31.30
C LYS A 241 -13.49 -79.02 -31.62
N GLU A 242 -12.72 -79.53 -30.66
CA GLU A 242 -11.88 -80.73 -30.86
C GLU A 242 -12.72 -82.00 -31.05
N GLU A 243 -13.81 -82.17 -30.29
CA GLU A 243 -14.74 -83.28 -30.50
C GLU A 243 -15.34 -83.23 -31.92
N ASN A 244 -15.79 -82.05 -32.37
CA ASN A 244 -16.32 -81.88 -33.72
C ASN A 244 -15.26 -82.20 -34.80
N ARG A 245 -14.00 -81.80 -34.57
CA ARG A 245 -12.85 -82.10 -35.44
C ARG A 245 -12.64 -83.60 -35.57
N VAL A 246 -12.64 -84.33 -34.44
CA VAL A 246 -12.49 -85.79 -34.41
C VAL A 246 -13.68 -86.49 -35.07
N LEU A 247 -14.91 -86.07 -34.76
CA LEU A 247 -16.13 -86.64 -35.33
C LEU A 247 -16.20 -86.46 -36.85
N ARG A 248 -15.82 -85.29 -37.38
CA ARG A 248 -15.74 -85.06 -38.84
C ARG A 248 -14.71 -85.97 -39.50
N ARG A 249 -13.53 -86.11 -38.87
CA ARG A 249 -12.47 -87.01 -39.34
C ARG A 249 -12.96 -88.47 -39.40
N LEU A 250 -13.76 -88.90 -38.42
CA LEU A 250 -14.36 -90.25 -38.38
C LEU A 250 -15.49 -90.44 -39.41
N ALA A 251 -16.28 -89.39 -39.70
CA ALA A 251 -17.35 -89.43 -40.70
C ALA A 251 -16.85 -89.32 -42.15
N GLY A 252 -15.53 -89.19 -42.37
CA GLY A 252 -14.93 -88.98 -43.69
C GLY A 252 -15.24 -87.60 -44.29
N TRP A 253 -15.65 -86.65 -43.46
CA TRP A 253 -15.83 -85.26 -43.86
C TRP A 253 -14.49 -84.53 -43.73
N GLU A 254 -14.12 -83.76 -44.74
CA GLU A 254 -12.87 -82.99 -44.72
C GLU A 254 -12.87 -82.05 -43.50
N PRO A 255 -11.77 -82.00 -42.72
CA PRO A 255 -11.68 -81.08 -41.60
C PRO A 255 -11.81 -79.65 -42.13
N ILE A 256 -12.74 -78.88 -41.57
CA ILE A 256 -12.73 -77.44 -41.77
C ILE A 256 -11.44 -76.94 -41.11
N GLN A 257 -10.55 -76.36 -41.91
CA GLN A 257 -9.42 -75.58 -41.40
C GLN A 257 -10.02 -74.33 -40.79
N TYR A 258 -10.32 -74.38 -39.50
CA TYR A 258 -10.34 -73.16 -38.71
C TYR A 258 -8.86 -72.82 -38.57
N ASP A 259 -8.41 -71.82 -39.31
CA ASP A 259 -7.03 -71.34 -39.18
C ASP A 259 -6.81 -70.97 -37.71
N GLU A 260 -5.89 -71.66 -37.05
CA GLU A 260 -5.62 -71.56 -35.60
C GLU A 260 -5.09 -70.17 -35.19
N ASP A 261 -5.01 -69.20 -36.13
CA ASP A 261 -4.52 -67.84 -35.94
C ASP A 261 -5.60 -66.74 -36.05
N GLU A 262 -6.86 -67.04 -36.41
CA GLU A 262 -7.88 -66.01 -36.67
C GLU A 262 -8.89 -65.78 -35.53
N ASP A 263 -8.81 -66.55 -34.44
CA ASP A 263 -9.81 -66.52 -33.35
C ASP A 263 -9.32 -65.82 -32.05
N GLU A 264 -8.07 -65.33 -31.96
CA GLU A 264 -7.58 -64.62 -30.76
C GLU A 264 -7.75 -63.09 -30.79
N ASP A 265 -7.98 -62.47 -31.96
CA ASP A 265 -7.99 -61.00 -32.07
C ASP A 265 -9.37 -60.34 -32.21
N ASP A 266 -10.43 -61.10 -32.50
CA ASP A 266 -11.73 -60.49 -32.88
C ASP A 266 -12.64 -60.07 -31.71
N ASP A 267 -12.24 -60.31 -30.46
CA ASP A 267 -12.99 -59.87 -29.25
C ASP A 267 -12.30 -58.74 -28.47
N SER A 268 -11.19 -58.21 -28.98
CA SER A 268 -10.53 -57.01 -28.41
C SER A 268 -11.09 -55.69 -28.98
N GLY A 269 -11.75 -55.73 -30.15
CA GLY A 269 -12.23 -54.56 -30.89
C GLY A 269 -13.56 -53.92 -30.42
N LEU A 270 -14.23 -54.48 -29.40
CA LEU A 270 -15.47 -53.93 -28.85
C LEU A 270 -15.27 -52.99 -27.65
N ALA A 271 -14.07 -52.99 -27.03
CA ALA A 271 -13.76 -52.08 -25.93
C ALA A 271 -13.38 -50.66 -26.40
N GLU A 272 -12.93 -50.49 -27.64
CA GLU A 272 -12.43 -49.21 -28.14
C GLU A 272 -13.52 -48.27 -28.70
N ARG A 273 -14.77 -48.75 -28.83
CA ARG A 273 -15.90 -47.98 -29.40
C ARG A 273 -16.81 -47.28 -28.38
N LYS A 274 -16.37 -47.06 -27.14
CA LYS A 274 -17.22 -46.40 -26.12
C LYS A 274 -16.52 -45.47 -25.14
N ILE A 275 -15.63 -44.61 -25.62
CA ILE A 275 -15.28 -43.34 -24.94
C ILE A 275 -15.34 -42.18 -25.96
N GLY A 276 -16.45 -42.13 -26.71
CA GLY A 276 -16.76 -41.10 -27.69
C GLY A 276 -18.12 -40.46 -27.43
N LEU A 277 -18.45 -40.16 -26.16
CA LEU A 277 -19.68 -39.47 -25.80
C LEU A 277 -19.37 -38.41 -24.74
N GLY A 278 -19.48 -37.13 -25.11
CA GLY A 278 -19.97 -36.12 -24.17
C GLY A 278 -19.14 -34.88 -23.89
N LEU A 279 -18.19 -34.45 -24.72
CA LEU A 279 -17.75 -33.05 -24.71
C LEU A 279 -18.60 -32.25 -25.71
N ARG A 280 -19.87 -32.05 -25.32
CA ARG A 280 -20.78 -31.11 -26.00
C ARG A 280 -20.34 -29.71 -25.60
N ASN A 281 -19.59 -29.09 -26.50
CA ASN A 281 -19.22 -27.68 -26.50
C ASN A 281 -20.47 -26.84 -26.23
N ARG A 282 -20.55 -26.27 -25.02
CA ARG A 282 -21.56 -25.30 -24.61
C ARG A 282 -20.82 -23.97 -24.47
N GLY A 283 -20.83 -23.19 -25.54
CA GLY A 283 -20.26 -21.86 -25.54
C GLY A 283 -20.21 -21.29 -26.94
N GLU A 284 -21.01 -20.23 -27.13
CA GLU A 284 -20.80 -19.16 -28.10
C GLU A 284 -21.43 -19.32 -29.49
N GLY A 285 -22.34 -18.38 -29.80
CA GLY A 285 -22.95 -18.23 -31.12
C GLY A 285 -24.44 -17.83 -31.11
N GLN A 286 -24.85 -16.82 -30.33
CA GLN A 286 -26.09 -16.08 -30.62
C GLN A 286 -25.74 -14.64 -30.97
N GLU A 287 -25.52 -14.40 -32.26
CA GLU A 287 -25.87 -13.14 -32.91
C GLU A 287 -27.03 -13.43 -33.86
N THR A 288 -28.17 -12.78 -33.65
CA THR A 288 -28.89 -12.05 -34.71
C THR A 288 -30.05 -11.26 -34.09
N GLN A 289 -29.90 -9.95 -34.16
CA GLN A 289 -30.91 -8.95 -34.55
C GLN A 289 -32.38 -9.17 -34.14
N GLY A 290 -32.87 -8.22 -33.33
CA GLY A 290 -33.71 -7.18 -33.93
C GLY A 290 -35.17 -7.09 -33.47
N VAL A 291 -35.54 -5.83 -33.20
CA VAL A 291 -36.85 -5.18 -33.45
C VAL A 291 -37.83 -5.08 -32.27
N GLY A 292 -38.14 -3.80 -31.96
CA GLY A 292 -39.43 -3.32 -31.46
C GLY A 292 -39.61 -3.41 -29.94
N GLY A 293 -39.97 -2.38 -29.19
CA GLY A 293 -40.71 -1.17 -29.52
C GLY A 293 -41.72 -0.92 -28.38
N GLY A 294 -41.87 0.34 -27.96
CA GLY A 294 -42.88 0.79 -26.98
C GLY A 294 -42.32 0.87 -25.55
N GLY A 295 -42.27 2.02 -24.86
CA GLY A 295 -43.08 3.22 -24.98
C GLY A 295 -44.14 3.24 -23.87
N VAL A 296 -44.24 4.39 -23.18
CA VAL A 296 -45.24 4.80 -22.17
C VAL A 296 -45.00 4.18 -20.79
N GLY A 297 -45.02 4.88 -19.66
CA GLY A 297 -45.35 6.25 -19.27
C GLY A 297 -45.14 6.30 -17.75
N ALA A 298 -44.56 7.38 -17.22
CA ALA A 298 -45.32 8.45 -16.57
C ALA A 298 -45.63 8.19 -15.08
N ASP A 299 -45.26 9.21 -14.31
CA ASP A 299 -45.86 9.69 -13.06
C ASP A 299 -45.45 9.10 -11.71
N GLY A 300 -44.91 10.04 -10.90
CA GLY A 300 -44.61 9.89 -9.49
C GLY A 300 -43.98 11.14 -8.88
N ARG A 301 -44.53 12.34 -9.16
CA ARG A 301 -44.30 13.55 -8.36
C ARG A 301 -44.83 13.33 -6.93
N GLY A 302 -44.19 13.91 -5.91
CA GLY A 302 -44.86 14.13 -4.63
C GLY A 302 -43.93 14.56 -3.50
N ALA A 303 -43.98 15.85 -3.19
CA ALA A 303 -43.34 16.52 -2.07
C ALA A 303 -43.71 15.94 -0.68
N ALA A 304 -42.74 16.01 0.24
CA ALA A 304 -42.88 16.52 1.60
C ALA A 304 -41.52 17.04 2.06
#